data_AF-A0A2H1EAY0-F1
#
_entry.id   AF-A0A2H1EAY0-F1
#
_cell.length_a   1.000
_cell.length_b   1.000
_cell.length_c   1.000
_cell.angle_alpha   90.00
_cell.angle_beta   90.00
_cell.angle_gamma   90.00
#
_symmetry.space_group_name_H-M   'P 1'
#
loop_
_entity.id
_entity.type
_entity.pdbx_description
1 polymer ?
#
loop_
_entity_poly.entity_id
_entity_poly.type
_entity_poly.pdbx_seq_one_letter_code
_entity_poly.pdbx_strand_id
1 'polypeptide(L)'
;MKRNSNQIQLNAQKITFLLLISLLASCTPKKENSEGRFKKGIFEIPAGTNFDKETIIRKDSLQISKYGNHIDTLVIKWKNNFFYTLRYLNPKNDLQKDPMFVQINKVRENSYDFTVKVGFSSFSKKGTIYKLKD
;
A
#
# COMPACT_ATOMS: atom_id res chain seq x y z
N MET A 1 -17.90 -61.35 24.45
CA MET A 1 -18.56 -60.08 24.07
C MET A 1 -17.55 -58.92 24.13
N LYS A 2 -16.64 -58.78 23.14
CA LYS A 2 -15.57 -57.74 23.15
C LYS A 2 -15.26 -57.10 21.78
N ARG A 3 -15.87 -57.57 20.68
CA ARG A 3 -15.57 -57.10 19.30
C ARG A 3 -16.13 -55.72 18.95
N ASN A 4 -17.19 -55.26 19.62
CA ASN A 4 -17.94 -54.06 19.21
C ASN A 4 -17.29 -52.73 19.67
N SER A 5 -16.58 -52.74 20.80
CA SER A 5 -15.95 -51.53 21.37
C SER A 5 -14.75 -51.03 20.55
N ASN A 6 -13.92 -51.94 20.02
CA ASN A 6 -12.73 -51.57 19.24
C ASN A 6 -13.06 -50.98 17.86
N GLN A 7 -14.16 -51.41 17.23
CA GLN A 7 -14.62 -50.85 15.95
C GLN A 7 -15.19 -49.43 16.10
N ILE A 8 -15.90 -49.17 17.21
CA ILE A 8 -16.41 -47.84 17.55
C ILE A 8 -15.27 -46.87 17.87
N GLN A 9 -14.23 -47.32 18.59
CA GLN A 9 -13.05 -46.50 18.87
C GLN A 9 -12.22 -46.23 17.61
N LEU A 10 -12.05 -47.21 16.71
CA LEU A 10 -11.38 -47.00 15.42
C LEU A 10 -12.09 -45.95 14.55
N ASN A 11 -13.43 -45.97 14.53
CA ASN A 11 -14.23 -45.02 13.78
C ASN A 11 -14.20 -43.63 14.41
N ALA A 12 -14.25 -43.52 15.74
CA ALA A 12 -14.12 -42.24 16.45
C ALA A 12 -12.76 -41.57 16.15
N GLN A 13 -11.66 -42.33 16.19
CA GLN A 13 -10.31 -41.83 15.91
C GLN A 13 -10.12 -41.38 14.46
N LYS A 14 -10.76 -42.08 13.49
CA LYS A 14 -10.79 -41.67 12.08
C LYS A 14 -11.61 -40.39 11.85
N ILE A 15 -12.73 -40.23 12.57
CA ILE A 15 -13.59 -39.04 12.49
C ILE A 15 -12.88 -37.81 13.10
N THR A 16 -12.15 -37.99 14.21
CA THR A 16 -11.32 -36.92 14.80
C THR A 16 -10.18 -36.50 13.88
N PHE A 17 -9.56 -37.45 13.16
CA PHE A 17 -8.51 -37.15 12.19
C PHE A 17 -9.03 -36.41 10.95
N LEU A 18 -10.26 -36.71 10.51
CA LEU A 18 -10.92 -36.02 9.38
C LEU A 18 -11.28 -34.56 9.71
N LEU A 19 -11.65 -34.28 10.97
CA LEU A 19 -12.00 -32.94 11.45
C LEU A 19 -10.78 -32.02 11.63
N LEU A 20 -9.59 -32.58 11.85
CA LEU A 20 -8.36 -31.81 12.03
C LEU A 20 -7.76 -31.30 10.71
N ILE A 21 -8.05 -31.98 9.59
CA ILE A 21 -7.52 -31.65 8.26
C ILE A 21 -8.29 -30.48 7.60
N SER A 22 -9.56 -30.26 7.96
CA SER A 22 -10.36 -29.16 7.38
C SER A 22 -9.97 -27.77 7.88
N LEU A 23 -9.21 -27.68 8.99
CA LEU A 23 -8.75 -26.41 9.57
C LEU A 23 -7.51 -25.82 8.88
N LEU A 24 -6.82 -26.59 8.02
CA LEU A 24 -5.57 -26.16 7.37
C LEU A 24 -5.77 -25.58 5.96
N ALA A 25 -6.99 -25.60 5.41
CA ALA A 25 -7.26 -25.19 4.03
C ALA A 25 -7.73 -23.73 3.86
N SER A 26 -7.70 -22.88 4.89
CA SER A 26 -8.21 -21.49 4.78
C SER A 26 -7.16 -20.44 4.40
N CYS A 27 -5.89 -20.81 4.23
CA CYS A 27 -4.88 -19.86 3.78
C CYS A 27 -4.92 -19.72 2.24
N THR A 28 -5.93 -19.02 1.75
CA THR A 28 -5.86 -18.45 0.40
C THR A 28 -4.77 -17.37 0.43
N PRO A 29 -3.79 -17.36 -0.50
CA PRO A 29 -2.95 -16.18 -0.65
C PRO A 29 -3.92 -15.03 -0.97
N LYS A 30 -4.06 -14.08 -0.03
CA LYS A 30 -4.89 -12.88 -0.25
C LYS A 30 -4.42 -12.26 -1.56
N LYS A 31 -5.22 -12.45 -2.60
CA LYS A 31 -5.06 -11.78 -3.89
C LYS A 31 -4.99 -10.31 -3.54
N GLU A 32 -3.82 -9.69 -3.69
CA GLU A 32 -3.59 -8.31 -3.26
C GLU A 32 -4.71 -7.47 -3.87
N ASN A 33 -5.62 -7.08 -2.99
CA ASN A 33 -6.80 -6.34 -3.35
C ASN A 33 -6.26 -5.12 -4.10
N SER A 34 -6.83 -4.81 -5.27
CA SER A 34 -6.48 -3.63 -6.09
C SER A 34 -6.33 -2.32 -5.27
N GLU A 35 -6.93 -2.31 -4.08
CA GLU A 35 -6.98 -1.36 -2.99
C GLU A 35 -5.67 -1.07 -2.23
N GLY A 36 -4.61 -1.87 -2.38
CA GLY A 36 -3.35 -1.69 -1.64
C GLY A 36 -2.12 -1.46 -2.51
N ARG A 37 -2.20 -1.72 -3.82
CA ARG A 37 -1.02 -1.92 -4.67
C ARG A 37 -0.09 -0.70 -4.80
N PHE A 38 -0.58 0.50 -4.49
CA PHE A 38 0.19 1.74 -4.56
C PHE A 38 0.74 2.19 -3.20
N LYS A 39 0.46 1.45 -2.13
CA LYS A 39 0.98 1.76 -0.79
C LYS A 39 2.44 1.33 -0.63
N LYS A 40 2.92 0.40 -1.45
CA LYS A 40 4.30 -0.11 -1.43
C LYS A 40 4.86 -0.20 -2.84
N GLY A 41 6.15 0.02 -2.97
CA GLY A 41 6.88 -0.14 -4.22
C GLY A 41 7.85 0.99 -4.53
N ILE A 42 8.46 0.87 -5.69
CA ILE A 42 9.30 1.90 -6.29
C ILE A 42 8.51 2.56 -7.40
N PHE A 43 8.47 3.88 -7.39
CA PHE A 43 7.69 4.68 -8.31
C PHE A 43 8.54 5.77 -8.96
N GLU A 44 8.05 6.28 -10.08
CA GLU A 44 8.59 7.45 -10.75
C GLU A 44 7.48 8.43 -11.13
N ILE A 45 7.74 9.71 -10.88
CA ILE A 45 7.03 10.82 -11.51
C ILE A 45 7.95 11.33 -12.62
N PRO A 46 7.54 11.29 -13.90
CA PRO A 46 8.36 11.79 -14.99
C PRO A 46 8.44 13.31 -14.96
N ALA A 47 9.52 13.85 -15.52
CA ALA A 47 9.63 15.29 -15.73
C ALA A 47 8.52 15.79 -16.66
N GLY A 48 7.91 16.90 -16.31
CA GLY A 48 6.86 17.55 -17.08
C GLY A 48 6.61 18.98 -16.58
N THR A 49 5.52 19.60 -17.03
CA THR A 49 5.25 21.01 -16.74
C THR A 49 5.13 21.34 -15.25
N ASN A 50 4.66 20.38 -14.43
CA ASN A 50 4.38 20.61 -13.01
C ASN A 50 5.43 20.03 -12.05
N PHE A 51 6.19 19.04 -12.52
CA PHE A 51 7.07 18.20 -11.68
C PHE A 51 8.38 17.94 -12.40
N ASP A 52 9.48 17.99 -11.65
CA ASP A 52 10.73 17.40 -12.07
C ASP A 52 10.66 15.87 -11.96
N LYS A 53 11.60 15.19 -12.62
CA LYS A 53 11.71 13.74 -12.47
C LYS A 53 12.01 13.40 -11.01
N GLU A 54 11.18 12.54 -10.43
CA GLU A 54 11.28 12.13 -9.03
C GLU A 54 11.16 10.62 -8.91
N THR A 55 12.07 9.99 -8.17
CA THR A 55 12.00 8.58 -7.80
C THR A 55 11.52 8.44 -6.37
N ILE A 56 10.54 7.58 -6.15
CA ILE A 56 9.89 7.40 -4.87
C ILE A 56 10.02 5.95 -4.42
N ILE A 57 10.49 5.72 -3.21
CA ILE A 57 10.44 4.41 -2.54
C ILE A 57 9.40 4.50 -1.44
N ARG A 58 8.32 3.71 -1.55
CA ARG A 58 7.22 3.73 -0.59
C ARG A 58 7.15 2.43 0.19
N LYS A 59 7.06 2.57 1.51
CA LYS A 59 6.86 1.49 2.48
C LYS A 59 5.65 1.82 3.36
N ASP A 60 4.46 1.77 2.75
CA ASP A 60 3.16 2.03 3.37
C ASP A 60 3.01 3.43 3.98
N SER A 61 3.39 3.61 5.25
CA SER A 61 3.31 4.87 5.98
C SER A 61 4.56 5.76 5.82
N LEU A 62 5.59 5.27 5.11
CA LEU A 62 6.83 6.00 4.85
C LEU A 62 7.10 6.12 3.35
N GLN A 63 7.59 7.27 2.94
CA GLN A 63 8.02 7.56 1.58
C GLN A 63 9.41 8.19 1.58
N ILE A 64 10.31 7.69 0.74
CA ILE A 64 11.59 8.34 0.44
C ILE A 64 11.48 8.90 -0.96
N SER A 65 11.66 10.22 -1.09
CA SER A 65 11.58 10.97 -2.35
C SER A 65 12.98 11.40 -2.76
N LYS A 66 13.35 11.13 -4.01
CA LYS A 66 14.60 11.59 -4.61
C LYS A 66 14.30 12.43 -5.85
N TYR A 67 14.70 13.69 -5.84
CA TYR A 67 14.62 14.61 -6.98
C TYR A 67 15.99 15.29 -7.15
N GLY A 68 16.58 15.16 -8.34
CA GLY A 68 17.97 15.58 -8.57
C GLY A 68 18.96 14.97 -7.55
N ASN A 69 19.67 15.84 -6.82
CA ASN A 69 20.61 15.47 -5.75
C ASN A 69 20.00 15.52 -4.34
N HIS A 70 18.70 15.81 -4.24
CA HIS A 70 18.01 15.93 -2.96
C HIS A 70 17.27 14.64 -2.63
N ILE A 71 17.32 14.27 -1.35
CA ILE A 71 16.59 13.14 -0.79
C ILE A 71 15.85 13.65 0.45
N ASP A 72 14.55 13.42 0.47
CA ASP A 72 13.69 13.71 1.61
C ASP A 72 12.88 12.49 2.01
N THR A 73 12.52 12.44 3.29
CA THR A 73 11.66 11.38 3.83
C THR A 73 10.35 12.00 4.27
N LEU A 74 9.24 11.38 3.87
CA LEU A 74 7.88 11.81 4.16
C LEU A 74 7.10 10.70 4.87
N VAL A 75 6.25 11.11 5.79
CA VAL A 75 5.24 10.25 6.42
C VAL A 75 3.95 10.34 5.61
N ILE A 76 3.40 9.18 5.26
CA ILE A 76 2.12 9.03 4.60
C ILE A 76 1.05 8.71 5.65
N LYS A 77 -0.10 9.39 5.57
CA LYS A 77 -1.32 8.99 6.26
C LYS A 77 -2.45 8.76 5.28
N TRP A 78 -2.83 7.50 5.10
CA TRP A 78 -3.96 7.11 4.25
C TRP A 78 -5.28 7.41 4.94
N LYS A 79 -6.17 8.14 4.25
CA LYS A 79 -7.57 8.27 4.65
C LYS A 79 -8.42 7.14 4.05
N ASN A 80 -8.12 6.81 2.80
CA ASN A 80 -8.68 5.68 2.05
C ASN A 80 -7.73 5.36 0.87
N ASN A 81 -8.13 4.48 -0.04
CA ASN A 81 -7.27 4.03 -1.13
C ASN A 81 -6.99 5.10 -2.21
N PHE A 82 -7.76 6.20 -2.21
CA PHE A 82 -7.67 7.28 -3.20
C PHE A 82 -7.27 8.62 -2.59
N PHE A 83 -7.07 8.70 -1.28
CA PHE A 83 -6.73 9.93 -0.59
C PHE A 83 -5.76 9.69 0.57
N TYR A 84 -4.67 10.45 0.58
CA TYR A 84 -3.68 10.43 1.65
C TYR A 84 -3.02 11.78 1.83
N THR A 85 -2.36 11.95 2.97
CA THR A 85 -1.53 13.13 3.24
C THR A 85 -0.06 12.74 3.32
N LEU A 86 0.79 13.65 2.86
CA LEU A 86 2.23 13.59 3.01
C LEU A 86 2.69 14.71 3.94
N ARG A 87 3.65 14.40 4.81
CA ARG A 87 4.36 15.38 5.63
C ARG A 87 5.83 15.06 5.65
N TYR A 88 6.69 16.06 5.48
CA TYR A 88 8.12 15.87 5.65
C TYR A 88 8.41 15.40 7.07
N LEU A 89 9.26 14.37 7.18
CA LEU A 89 9.71 13.88 8.48
C LEU A 89 10.64 14.90 9.15
N ASN A 90 11.45 15.60 8.36
CA ASN A 90 12.34 16.67 8.81
C ASN A 90 12.21 17.90 7.87
N PRO A 91 11.21 18.76 8.07
CA PRO A 91 10.99 19.93 7.23
C PRO A 91 12.11 20.96 7.40
N LYS A 92 12.68 21.44 6.28
CA LYS A 92 13.83 22.37 6.26
C LYS A 92 13.42 23.84 6.13
N ASN A 93 12.19 24.11 5.72
CA ASN A 93 11.64 25.46 5.53
C ASN A 93 10.13 25.47 5.80
N ASP A 94 9.54 26.66 5.85
CA ASP A 94 8.12 26.83 6.18
C ASP A 94 7.18 26.14 5.18
N LEU A 95 7.51 26.15 3.89
CA LEU A 95 6.71 25.46 2.87
C LEU A 95 6.64 23.94 3.11
N GLN A 96 7.71 23.34 3.65
CA GLN A 96 7.74 21.92 3.97
C GLN A 96 7.00 21.56 5.27
N LYS A 97 6.67 22.55 6.12
CA LYS A 97 5.90 22.30 7.35
C LYS A 97 4.43 21.98 7.05
N ASP A 98 3.92 22.49 5.92
CA ASP A 98 2.55 22.27 5.52
C ASP A 98 2.32 20.85 4.99
N PRO A 99 1.19 20.21 5.34
CA PRO A 99 0.83 18.91 4.79
C PRO A 99 0.47 19.03 3.31
N MET A 100 0.86 18.01 2.54
CA MET A 100 0.41 17.87 1.16
C MET A 100 -0.74 16.87 1.10
N PHE A 101 -1.89 17.31 0.60
CA PHE A 101 -3.07 16.47 0.40
C PHE A 101 -3.04 15.91 -1.00
N VAL A 102 -2.98 14.59 -1.12
CA VAL A 102 -2.93 13.89 -2.41
C VAL A 102 -4.23 13.15 -2.65
N GLN A 103 -4.86 13.46 -3.77
CA GLN A 103 -6.04 12.76 -4.28
C GLN A 103 -5.67 12.02 -5.56
N ILE A 104 -5.92 10.71 -5.59
CA ILE A 104 -5.80 9.87 -6.77
C ILE A 104 -7.08 10.03 -7.60
N ASN A 105 -6.92 10.44 -8.86
CA ASN A 105 -8.05 10.76 -9.75
C ASN A 105 -8.38 9.63 -10.72
N LYS A 106 -7.36 8.96 -11.27
CA LYS A 106 -7.53 7.92 -12.28
C LYS A 106 -6.48 6.84 -12.09
N VAL A 107 -6.92 5.60 -11.88
CA VAL A 107 -6.03 4.44 -11.69
C VAL A 107 -5.94 3.65 -12.98
N ARG A 108 -4.72 3.21 -13.31
CA ARG A 108 -4.39 2.29 -14.40
C ARG A 108 -3.64 1.10 -13.79
N GLU A 109 -3.20 0.17 -14.63
CA GLU A 109 -2.54 -1.07 -14.19
C GLU A 109 -1.31 -0.82 -13.30
N ASN A 110 -0.38 0.01 -13.80
CA ASN A 110 0.89 0.32 -13.15
C ASN A 110 1.05 1.83 -12.84
N SER A 111 -0.02 2.62 -12.91
CA SER A 111 0.09 4.06 -12.73
C SER A 111 -1.20 4.69 -12.23
N TYR A 112 -1.11 5.92 -11.72
CA TYR A 112 -2.28 6.71 -11.44
C TYR A 112 -2.03 8.20 -11.64
N ASP A 113 -3.09 8.93 -12.00
CA ASP A 113 -3.10 10.39 -12.02
C ASP A 113 -3.48 10.90 -10.63
N PHE A 114 -2.84 11.97 -10.18
CA PHE A 114 -3.11 12.57 -8.89
C PHE A 114 -3.20 14.10 -8.97
N THR A 115 -3.88 14.66 -7.97
CA THR A 115 -3.87 16.08 -7.66
C THR A 115 -3.24 16.24 -6.28
N VAL A 116 -2.28 17.16 -6.15
CA VAL A 116 -1.69 17.56 -4.88
C VAL A 116 -2.07 18.99 -4.54
N LYS A 117 -2.37 19.25 -3.26
CA LYS A 117 -2.57 20.58 -2.68
C LYS A 117 -1.71 20.75 -1.44
N VAL A 118 -1.09 21.91 -1.28
CA VAL A 118 -0.21 22.21 -0.13
C VAL A 118 -0.96 23.06 0.88
N GLY A 119 -1.11 22.56 2.11
CA GLY A 119 -1.80 23.25 3.20
C GLY A 119 -3.22 23.70 2.80
N PHE A 120 -3.56 24.94 3.18
CA PHE A 120 -4.81 25.62 2.80
C PHE A 120 -4.63 26.62 1.65
N SER A 121 -3.50 26.55 0.95
CA SER A 121 -3.24 27.44 -0.18
C SER A 121 -4.10 27.08 -1.39
N SER A 122 -4.25 28.03 -2.32
CA SER A 122 -4.83 27.77 -3.64
C SER A 122 -3.87 26.98 -4.57
N PHE A 123 -2.64 26.70 -4.12
CA PHE A 123 -1.65 26.00 -4.90
C PHE A 123 -2.03 24.53 -5.07
N SER A 124 -2.25 24.14 -6.32
CA SER A 124 -2.57 22.77 -6.70
C SER A 124 -1.83 22.37 -7.97
N LYS A 125 -1.31 21.15 -7.98
CA LYS A 125 -0.65 20.56 -9.15
C LYS A 125 -1.25 19.20 -9.49
N LYS A 126 -1.21 18.85 -10.77
CA LYS A 126 -1.63 17.54 -11.29
C LYS A 126 -0.46 16.81 -11.93
N GLY A 127 -0.35 15.52 -11.67
CA GLY A 127 0.71 14.68 -12.20
C GLY A 127 0.27 13.24 -12.35
N THR A 128 1.17 12.43 -12.89
CA THR A 128 1.01 10.97 -13.02
C THR A 128 2.22 10.30 -12.41
N ILE A 129 1.99 9.23 -11.68
CA ILE A 129 3.04 8.42 -11.06
C ILE A 129 2.93 6.99 -11.54
N TYR A 130 4.07 6.38 -11.82
CA TYR A 130 4.20 5.05 -12.39
C TYR A 130 4.89 4.15 -11.38
N LYS A 131 4.31 2.99 -11.10
CA LYS A 131 4.92 1.90 -10.34
C LYS A 131 5.91 1.18 -11.24
N LEU A 132 7.17 1.17 -10.81
CA LEU A 132 8.26 0.49 -11.50
C LEU A 132 8.47 -0.93 -10.94
N LYS A 133 8.37 -1.08 -9.61
CA LYS A 133 8.60 -2.35 -8.88
C LYS A 133 7.76 -2.40 -7.60
N ASP A 134 7.52 -3.61 -7.10
CA ASP A 134 6.90 -3.88 -5.79
C ASP A 134 7.86 -3.67 -4.60
#